data_AF-A0AAU9Q4Z5-F1
#
_entry.id   AF-A0AAU9Q4Z5-F1
#
_cell.length_a   1.000
_cell.length_b   1.000
_cell.length_c   1.000
_cell.angle_alpha   90.00
_cell.angle_beta   90.00
_cell.angle_gamma   90.00
#
_symmetry.space_group_name_H-M   'P 1'
#
loop_
_entity.id
_entity.type
_entity.pdbx_description
1 polymer ?
#
loop_
_entity_poly.entity_id
_entity_poly.type
_entity_poly.pdbx_seq_one_letter_code
_entity_poly.pdbx_strand_id
1 'polypeptide(L)' 'MSYANLSDMLQERGISVNRSTIYRWFIEFAPSLRKKIRRYRYQMIGKDSSWQLDETYVKVKGKERYLTAEL' A
#
# COMPACT_ATOMS: atom_id res chain seq x y z
N MET A 1 3.68 4.73 -9.34
CA MET A 1 4.69 3.66 -9.24
C MET A 1 4.09 2.36 -9.76
N SER A 2 4.73 1.71 -10.74
CA SER A 2 4.27 0.43 -11.32
C SER A 2 4.94 -0.76 -10.62
N TYR A 3 4.32 -1.94 -10.65
CA TYR A 3 4.98 -3.20 -10.26
C TYR A 3 6.24 -3.47 -11.08
N ALA A 4 6.32 -2.93 -12.31
CA ALA A 4 7.53 -2.94 -13.12
C ALA A 4 8.69 -2.22 -12.41
N ASN A 5 8.47 -0.99 -11.94
CA ASN A 5 9.50 -0.24 -11.23
C ASN A 5 9.99 -0.97 -9.97
N LEU A 6 9.09 -1.62 -9.22
CA LEU A 6 9.49 -2.42 -8.06
C LEU A 6 10.36 -3.63 -8.45
N SER A 7 10.03 -4.27 -9.57
CA SER A 7 10.81 -5.35 -10.15
C SER A 7 12.21 -4.89 -10.52
N ASP A 8 12.31 -3.74 -11.17
CA ASP A 8 13.57 -3.17 -11.64
C ASP A 8 14.44 -2.73 -10.43
N MET A 9 13.84 -2.11 -9.41
CA MET A 9 14.53 -1.77 -8.14
C MET A 9 15.04 -3.00 -7.38
N LEU A 10 14.29 -4.12 -7.41
CA LEU A 10 14.76 -5.38 -6.81
C LEU A 10 15.91 -5.98 -7.62
N GLN A 11 15.84 -5.85 -8.95
CA GLN A 11 16.89 -6.30 -9.85
C GLN A 11 18.20 -5.52 -9.66
N GLU A 12 18.13 -4.21 -9.43
CA GLU A 12 19.29 -3.38 -9.05
C GLU A 12 19.99 -3.88 -7.77
N ARG A 13 19.25 -4.53 -6.87
CA ARG A 13 19.77 -5.13 -5.63
C ARG A 13 20.19 -6.60 -5.82
N GLY A 14 20.25 -7.09 -7.06
CA GLY A 14 20.61 -8.47 -7.39
C GLY A 14 19.47 -9.49 -7.24
N ILE A 15 18.24 -9.04 -6.97
CA ILE A 15 17.08 -9.91 -6.78
C ILE A 15 16.23 -9.91 -8.05
N SER A 16 16.39 -10.93 -8.88
CA SER A 16 15.57 -11.11 -10.08
C SER A 16 14.19 -11.66 -9.71
N VAL A 17 13.17 -10.82 -9.80
CA VAL A 17 11.77 -11.18 -9.53
C VAL A 17 10.93 -10.88 -10.76
N ASN A 18 10.04 -11.78 -11.15
CA ASN A 18 9.08 -11.48 -12.21
C ASN A 18 8.01 -10.50 -11.69
N ARG A 19 7.61 -9.53 -12.52
CA ARG A 19 6.56 -8.55 -12.21
C ARG A 19 5.26 -9.20 -11.69
N SER A 20 4.88 -10.35 -12.23
CA SER A 20 3.72 -11.14 -11.80
C SER A 20 3.86 -11.73 -10.38
N THR A 21 5.09 -11.98 -9.93
CA THR A 21 5.38 -12.46 -8.57
C THR A 21 5.14 -11.35 -7.56
N ILE A 22 5.52 -10.11 -7.87
CA ILE A 22 5.26 -8.95 -7.02
C ILE A 22 3.75 -8.74 -6.84
N TYR A 23 2.97 -8.89 -7.92
CA TYR A 23 1.51 -8.82 -7.84
C TYR A 23 0.91 -9.93 -6.97
N ARG A 24 1.41 -11.16 -7.08
CA ARG A 24 0.98 -12.30 -6.24
C ARG A 24 1.29 -12.05 -4.76
N TRP A 25 2.49 -11.58 -4.44
CA TRP A 25 2.85 -11.18 -3.08
C TRP A 25 1.94 -10.06 -2.58
N PHE A 26 1.62 -9.08 -3.42
CA PHE A 26 0.69 -8.02 -3.02
C PHE A 26 -0.68 -8.59 -2.62
N ILE A 27 -1.26 -9.51 -3.41
CA ILE A 27 -2.54 -10.14 -3.06
C ILE A 27 -2.45 -10.91 -1.73
N GLU A 28 -1.39 -11.67 -1.54
CA GLU A 28 -1.20 -12.52 -0.36
C GLU A 28 -0.93 -11.70 0.91
N PHE A 29 -0.05 -10.70 0.84
CA PHE A 29 0.39 -9.93 2.00
C PHE A 29 -0.50 -8.73 2.29
N ALA A 30 -1.27 -8.19 1.34
CA ALA A 30 -2.08 -7.00 1.57
C ALA A 30 -3.09 -7.16 2.73
N PRO A 31 -3.79 -8.29 2.94
CA PRO A 31 -4.68 -8.47 4.10
C PRO A 31 -3.93 -8.42 5.43
N SER A 32 -2.76 -9.07 5.52
CA SER A 32 -1.97 -9.10 6.75
C SER A 32 -1.37 -7.72 7.07
N LEU A 33 -0.91 -7.02 6.03
CA LEU A 33 -0.41 -5.66 6.12
C LEU A 33 -1.52 -4.70 6.54
N ARG A 34 -2.72 -4.79 5.94
CA ARG A 34 -3.90 -4.01 6.35
C ARG A 34 -4.24 -4.22 7.83
N LYS A 35 -4.21 -5.48 8.31
CA LYS A 35 -4.49 -5.79 9.72
C LYS A 35 -3.44 -5.19 10.67
N LYS A 36 -2.16 -5.18 10.26
CA LYS A 36 -1.07 -4.55 11.03
C LYS A 36 -1.19 -3.04 11.03
N ILE A 37 -1.33 -2.42 9.85
CA ILE A 37 -1.50 -0.96 9.70
C ILE A 37 -2.71 -0.49 10.49
N ARG A 38 -3.84 -1.19 10.43
CA ARG A 38 -5.04 -0.85 11.21
C ARG A 38 -4.78 -0.91 12.72
N ARG A 39 -4.06 -1.92 13.21
CA ARG A 39 -3.66 -1.99 14.63
C ARG A 39 -2.75 -0.83 15.03
N TYR A 40 -1.72 -0.54 14.23
CA TYR A 40 -0.83 0.60 14.47
C TYR A 40 -1.58 1.93 14.45
N ARG A 41 -2.51 2.12 13.51
CA ARG A 41 -3.41 3.28 13.46
C ARG A 41 -4.22 3.40 14.75
N TYR A 42 -4.94 2.35 15.18
CA TYR A 42 -5.70 2.42 16.42
C TYR A 42 -4.82 2.73 17.65
N GLN A 43 -3.58 2.24 17.69
CA GLN A 43 -2.64 2.49 18.79
C GLN A 43 -2.04 3.91 18.78
N MET A 44 -1.81 4.50 17.60
CA MET A 44 -1.24 5.85 17.47
C MET A 44 -2.31 6.94 17.55
N ILE A 45 -3.48 6.73 16.94
CA ILE A 45 -4.58 7.70 16.90
C ILE A 45 -5.16 7.97 18.30
N GLY A 46 -5.08 6.98 19.21
CA GLY A 46 -5.48 7.15 20.61
C GLY A 46 -4.49 7.93 21.47
N LYS A 47 -3.29 8.27 20.97
CA LYS A 47 -2.25 8.96 21.75
C LYS A 47 -2.00 10.40 21.31
N ASP A 48 -1.90 10.66 20.01
CA ASP A 48 -1.63 12.00 19.48
C ASP A 48 -2.40 12.19 18.16
N SER A 49 -3.43 13.04 18.19
CA SER A 49 -4.48 13.17 17.18
C SER A 49 -4.09 14.01 15.95
N SER A 50 -2.90 13.80 15.38
CA SER A 50 -2.47 14.51 14.15
C SER A 50 -1.84 13.59 13.10
N TRP A 51 -2.47 12.46 12.81
CA TRP A 51 -2.20 11.76 11.55
C TRP A 51 -2.97 12.47 10.43
N GLN A 52 -2.32 13.41 9.74
CA GLN A 52 -2.85 13.91 8.47
C GLN A 52 -2.59 12.85 7.41
N LEU A 53 -3.62 12.09 7.06
CA LEU A 53 -3.62 11.39 5.79
C LEU A 53 -3.91 12.44 4.74
N ASP A 54 -2.89 12.83 3.97
CA ASP A 54 -3.13 13.67 2.79
C ASP A 54 -4.17 12.96 1.93
N GLU A 55 -5.38 13.54 1.86
CA GLU A 55 -6.47 13.04 1.04
C GLU A 55 -5.98 12.98 -0.41
N THR A 56 -5.52 11.80 -0.82
CA THR A 56 -4.96 11.63 -2.15
C THR A 56 -6.08 11.13 -3.04
N TYR A 57 -6.50 11.98 -3.97
CA TYR A 57 -7.47 11.64 -5.01
C TYR A 57 -6.92 10.47 -5.83
N VAL A 58 -7.57 9.31 -5.77
CA VAL A 58 -7.16 8.14 -6.56
C VAL A 58 -8.25 7.77 -7.54
N LYS A 59 -7.88 7.76 -8.82
CA LYS A 59 -8.72 7.27 -9.92
C LYS A 59 -8.71 5.74 -9.91
N VAL A 60 -9.82 5.14 -9.49
CA VAL A 60 -10.03 3.68 -9.56
C VAL A 60 -10.99 3.38 -10.70
N LYS A 61 -10.51 2.67 -11.73
CA LYS A 61 -11.30 2.32 -12.93
C LYS A 61 -11.96 3.55 -13.61
N GLY A 62 -11.23 4.67 -13.68
CA GLY A 62 -11.70 5.90 -14.31
C GLY A 62 -12.68 6.73 -13.47
N LYS A 63 -13.06 6.27 -12.28
CA LYS A 63 -13.86 7.06 -11.32
C LYS A 63 -12.96 7.59 -10.21
N GLU A 64 -13.09 8.88 -9.91
CA GLU A 64 -12.43 9.46 -8.75
C GLU A 64 -13.06 8.89 -7.48
N ARG A 65 -12.22 8.38 -6.58
CA ARG A 65 -12.63 7.80 -5.32
C ARG A 65 -11.83 8.48 -4.20
N TYR A 66 -12.54 8.81 -3.13
CA TYR A 66 -11.93 9.24 -1.89
C TYR A 66 -11.24 8.03 -1.24
N LEU A 67 -9.93 8.14 -1.03
CA LEU A 67 -9.19 7.22 -0.14
C LEU A 67 -9.38 7.70 1.30
N THR A 68 -10.57 7.46 1.85
CA THR A 68 -10.76 7.56 3.29
C THR A 68 -10.23 6.28 3.94
N ALA A 69 -9.77 6.35 5.19
CA ALA A 69 -9.17 5.23 5.91
C ALA A 69 -10.15 4.06 6.24
N GLU A 70 -11.34 4.07 5.64
CA GLU A 70 -12.44 3.14 5.84
C GLU A 70 -12.84 2.48 4.51
N LEU A 71 -11.96 1.62 3.99
CA LEU A 71 -12.31 0.57 3.02
C LEU A 71 -11.61 -0.74 3.40
#